data_AF-A0A5C7A693-F1
#
_entry.id   AF-A0A5C7A693-F1
#
_cell.length_a   1.000
_cell.length_b   1.000
_cell.length_c   1.000
_cell.angle_alpha   90.00
_cell.angle_beta   90.00
_cell.angle_gamma   90.00
#
_symmetry.space_group_name_H-M   'P 1'
#
loop_
_entity.id
_entity.type
_entity.pdbx_description
1 polymer ?
#
loop_
_entity_poly.entity_id
_entity_poly.type
_entity_poly.pdbx_seq_one_letter_code
_entity_poly.pdbx_strand_id
1 'polypeptide(L)' 'MSDLQDLDKIDRRILALLQQDGRISNLKLAEEVQMSATAVLERVRRLTREGFILGYE' A
#
# COMPACT_ATOMS: atom_id res chain seq x y z
N MET A 1 0.27 19.96 -9.16
CA MET A 1 1.07 19.45 -8.03
C MET A 1 0.10 18.73 -7.10
N SER A 2 -0.28 17.50 -7.43
CA SER A 2 -1.34 16.79 -6.71
C SER A 2 -0.76 15.94 -5.58
N ASP A 3 -1.18 16.29 -4.36
CA ASP A 3 -1.56 15.34 -3.31
C ASP A 3 -0.49 14.50 -2.60
N LEU A 4 0.67 15.08 -2.25
CA LEU A 4 1.53 14.54 -1.19
C LEU A 4 0.90 14.62 0.21
N GLN A 5 -0.28 15.24 0.36
CA GLN A 5 -0.83 15.66 1.65
C GLN A 5 -1.75 14.64 2.35
N ASP A 6 -2.32 13.63 1.68
CA ASP A 6 -3.30 12.72 2.34
C ASP A 6 -2.95 11.22 2.23
N LEU A 7 -1.68 10.89 2.47
CA LEU A 7 -1.31 9.52 2.85
C LEU A 7 -1.96 9.19 4.20
N ASP A 8 -3.09 8.49 4.14
CA ASP A 8 -3.83 8.13 5.34
C ASP A 8 -3.09 7.07 6.16
N LYS A 9 -3.61 6.76 7.35
CA LYS A 9 -2.95 5.83 8.26
C LYS A 9 -2.81 4.43 7.67
N ILE A 10 -3.74 4.01 6.81
CA ILE A 10 -3.72 2.71 6.16
C ILE A 10 -2.65 2.71 5.08
N ASP A 11 -2.61 3.73 4.23
CA ASP A 11 -1.63 3.83 3.16
C ASP A 11 -0.19 3.79 3.74
N ARG A 12 0.04 4.50 4.84
CA ARG A 12 1.32 4.45 5.58
C ARG A 12 1.63 3.06 6.13
N ARG A 13 0.61 2.33 6.62
CA ARG A 13 0.75 0.97 7.14
C ARG A 13 1.10 -0.01 6.01
N ILE A 14 0.43 0.10 4.87
CA ILE A 14 0.71 -0.70 3.66
C ILE A 14 2.15 -0.48 3.20
N LEU A 15 2.58 0.78 3.10
CA LEU A 15 3.97 1.11 2.72
C LEU A 15 4.98 0.55 3.73
N ALA A 16 4.71 0.67 5.04
CA ALA A 16 5.59 0.13 6.07
C ALA A 16 5.71 -1.41 5.97
N LEU A 17 4.60 -2.11 5.74
CA LEU A 17 4.59 -3.56 5.58
C LEU A 17 5.33 -4.01 4.31
N LEU A 18 5.11 -3.32 3.18
CA LEU A 18 5.84 -3.57 1.93
C LEU A 18 7.35 -3.27 2.06
N GLN A 19 7.73 -2.27 2.84
CA GLN A 19 9.14 -1.97 3.11
C GLN A 19 9.79 -3.02 4.02
N GLN A 20 9.04 -3.60 4.94
CA GLN A 20 9.52 -4.69 5.79
C GLN A 20 9.63 -6.02 5.04
N ASP A 21 8.66 -6.31 4.18
CA ASP A 21 8.58 -7.51 3.37
C ASP A 21 8.03 -7.17 1.99
N GLY A 22 8.92 -6.94 1.01
CA GLY A 22 8.55 -6.63 -0.37
C GLY A 22 7.82 -7.76 -1.10
N ARG A 23 7.81 -8.97 -0.53
CA ARG A 23 7.15 -10.16 -1.09
C ARG A 23 5.83 -10.48 -0.40
N ILE A 24 5.40 -9.65 0.56
CA ILE A 24 4.12 -9.82 1.24
C ILE A 24 2.98 -9.82 0.21
N SER A 25 2.07 -10.78 0.34
CA SER A 25 0.92 -10.87 -0.55
C SER A 25 -0.12 -9.80 -0.21
N ASN A 26 -0.87 -9.34 -1.22
CA ASN A 26 -1.99 -8.42 -1.00
C ASN A 26 -3.04 -8.97 -0.04
N LEU A 27 -3.20 -10.30 0.03
CA LEU A 27 -4.10 -10.94 0.98
C LEU A 27 -3.61 -10.72 2.42
N LYS A 28 -2.31 -10.93 2.67
CA LYS A 28 -1.72 -10.74 4.00
C LYS A 28 -1.68 -9.26 4.38
N LEU A 29 -1.41 -8.36 3.44
CA LEU A 29 -1.55 -6.91 3.68
C LEU A 29 -2.98 -6.55 4.10
N ALA A 30 -3.99 -7.13 3.47
CA ALA A 30 -5.39 -6.90 3.79
C ALA A 30 -5.77 -7.40 5.19
N GLU A 31 -5.24 -8.54 5.61
CA GLU A 31 -5.37 -9.04 6.97
C GLU A 31 -4.72 -8.10 8.00
N GLU A 32 -3.48 -7.68 7.75
CA GLU A 32 -2.71 -6.80 8.65
C GLU A 32 -3.31 -5.40 8.83
N VAL A 33 -3.94 -4.86 7.77
CA VAL A 33 -4.60 -3.54 7.82
C VAL A 33 -6.11 -3.63 8.05
N GLN A 34 -6.64 -4.83 8.30
CA GLN A 34 -8.05 -5.10 8.58
C GLN A 34 -9.00 -4.57 7.51
N MET A 35 -8.67 -4.80 6.24
CA MET A 35 -9.46 -4.38 5.08
C MET A 35 -9.74 -5.54 4.13
N SER A 36 -10.63 -5.33 3.17
CA SER A 36 -10.81 -6.31 2.09
C SER A 36 -9.61 -6.30 1.14
N ALA A 37 -9.28 -7.46 0.57
CA ALA A 37 -8.19 -7.61 -0.39
C ALA A 37 -8.35 -6.68 -1.61
N THR A 38 -9.59 -6.48 -2.08
CA THR A 38 -9.90 -5.56 -3.18
C THR A 38 -9.58 -4.10 -2.82
N ALA A 39 -9.91 -3.67 -1.60
CA ALA A 39 -9.63 -2.30 -1.17
C ALA A 39 -8.12 -2.05 -1.03
N VAL A 40 -7.38 -3.01 -0.48
CA VAL A 40 -5.91 -2.93 -0.41
C VAL A 40 -5.29 -2.91 -1.80
N LEU A 41 -5.78 -3.72 -2.74
CA LEU A 41 -5.27 -3.74 -4.11
C LEU A 41 -5.42 -2.38 -4.80
N GLU A 42 -6.57 -1.73 -4.67
CA GLU A 42 -6.79 -0.39 -5.24
C GLU A 42 -5.90 0.66 -4.59
N ARG A 43 -5.67 0.56 -3.28
CA ARG A 43 -4.74 1.42 -2.53
C ARG A 43 -3.30 1.26 -3.00
N VAL A 44 -2.82 0.02 -3.11
CA VAL A 44 -1.48 -0.30 -3.63
C VAL A 44 -1.34 0.21 -5.06
N ARG A 45 -2.33 -0.01 -5.93
CA ARG A 45 -2.32 0.53 -7.30
C ARG A 45 -2.24 2.05 -7.33
N ARG A 46 -2.98 2.74 -6.46
CA ARG A 46 -2.93 4.20 -6.34
C ARG A 46 -1.53 4.66 -5.92
N LEU A 47 -0.98 4.06 -4.86
CA LEU A 47 0.36 4.36 -4.35
C LEU A 47 1.46 4.08 -5.40
N THR A 48 1.32 3.03 -6.22
CA THR A 48 2.22 2.77 -7.35
C THR A 48 2.10 3.84 -8.43
N ARG A 49 0.87 4.23 -8.82
CA ARG A 49 0.63 5.27 -9.84
C ARG A 49 1.13 6.64 -9.40
N GLU A 50 1.03 6.94 -8.11
CA GLU A 50 1.53 8.17 -7.50
C GLU A 50 3.06 8.15 -7.29
N GLY A 51 3.72 7.01 -7.53
CA GLY A 51 5.18 6.88 -7.42
C GLY A 51 5.69 6.61 -6.01
N PHE A 52 4.81 6.32 -5.04
CA PHE A 52 5.21 5.92 -3.69
C PHE A 52 5.78 4.49 -3.66
N ILE A 53 5.29 3.61 -4.55
CA ILE A 53 5.81 2.25 -4.73
C ILE A 53 6.50 2.20 -6.09
N LEU A 54 7.83 2.09 -6.08
CA LEU A 54 8.67 2.11 -7.29
C LEU A 54 8.84 0.73 -7.93
N GLY A 55 8.54 -0.34 -7.20
CA GLY A 55 8.71 -1.72 -7.63
C GLY A 55 8.84 -2.66 -6.44
N TYR A 56 8.91 -3.95 -6.73
CA TYR A 56 9.14 -5.02 -5.76
C TYR A 56 10.44 -5.75 -6.17
N GLU A 57 11.33 -6.07 -5.24
CA GLU A 57 12.57 -6.87 -5.46
C GLU A 57 12.47 -8.28 -4.83
#